data_AF-A0A5B8A0D4-F1
#
_entry.id   AF-A0A5B8A0D4-F1
#
_cell.length_a   1.000
_cell.length_b   1.000
_cell.length_c   1.000
_cell.angle_alpha   90.00
_cell.angle_beta   90.00
_cell.angle_gamma   90.00
#
_symmetry.space_group_name_H-M   'P 1'
#
loop_
_entity.id
_entity.type
_entity.pdbx_description
1 polymer ?
#
loop_
_entity_poly.entity_id
_entity_poly.type
_entity_poly.pdbx_seq_one_letter_code
_entity_poly.pdbx_strand_id
1 'polypeptide(L)'
;MGFNKITDGSGAKQEKLFLDSWVYQHSRDAQDGSHLFVAHPFGIPTCRVSALQSPLDSKDVFADLGLDDTVGLQNAVNQFFVLHGGMGREVVPAPGNTFRPYRRQL
;
A
#
# COMPACT_ATOMS: atom_id res chain seq x y z
N MET A 1 -3.39 -12.92 3.83
CA MET A 1 -3.32 -11.86 2.79
C MET A 1 -1.99 -11.15 2.95
N GLY A 2 -1.03 -11.35 2.04
CA GLY A 2 0.34 -10.86 2.22
C GLY A 2 0.44 -9.38 1.86
N PHE A 3 0.60 -8.51 2.85
CA PHE A 3 0.79 -7.07 2.67
C PHE A 3 2.10 -6.63 3.32
N ASN A 4 2.87 -5.81 2.61
CA ASN A 4 4.11 -5.21 3.06
C ASN A 4 3.88 -3.73 3.37
N LYS A 5 4.37 -3.26 4.52
CA LYS A 5 4.34 -1.83 4.85
C LYS A 5 5.30 -1.08 3.94
N ILE A 6 4.84 0.00 3.31
CA ILE A 6 5.72 0.89 2.56
C ILE A 6 6.40 1.82 3.56
N THR A 7 7.72 1.71 3.69
CA THR A 7 8.53 2.64 4.50
C THR A 7 9.14 3.68 3.56
N ASP A 8 8.90 4.95 3.89
CA ASP A 8 9.37 6.11 3.12
C ASP A 8 10.90 6.07 2.98
N GLY A 9 11.39 5.83 1.76
CA GLY A 9 12.79 5.51 1.48
C GLY A 9 13.35 6.14 0.21
N SER A 10 12.62 7.06 -0.44
CA SER A 10 13.11 7.72 -1.64
C SER A 10 12.74 9.19 -1.62
N GLY A 11 13.75 10.05 -1.54
CA GLY A 11 13.66 11.51 -1.56
C GLY A 11 13.18 12.10 -2.89
N ALA A 12 12.04 11.61 -3.41
CA ALA A 12 11.19 12.41 -4.28
C ALA A 12 10.51 13.43 -3.37
N LYS A 13 10.64 14.73 -3.72
CA LYS A 13 10.03 15.87 -3.04
C LYS A 13 8.66 15.51 -2.42
N GLN A 14 8.67 15.28 -1.11
CA GLN A 14 7.49 15.34 -0.26
C GLN A 14 7.03 16.80 -0.19
N GLU A 15 6.43 17.31 -1.27
CA GLU A 15 5.66 18.55 -1.17
C GLU A 15 4.33 18.22 -0.48
N LYS A 16 4.37 18.27 0.87
CA LYS A 16 3.24 18.56 1.75
C LYS A 16 1.95 17.76 1.55
N LEU A 17 2.01 16.43 1.63
CA LEU A 17 0.88 15.69 2.17
C LEU A 17 1.37 15.02 3.44
N PHE A 18 1.13 15.70 4.56
CA PHE A 18 1.27 15.09 5.88
C PHE A 18 0.50 13.76 5.85
N LEU A 19 1.16 12.71 6.33
CA LEU A 19 0.68 11.34 6.33
C LEU A 19 -0.68 11.26 7.07
N ASP A 20 -1.78 11.19 6.33
CA ASP A 20 -3.13 10.98 6.90
C ASP A 20 -3.52 9.48 6.92
N SER A 21 -2.65 8.59 6.44
CA SER A 21 -2.92 7.15 6.40
C SER A 21 -1.67 6.28 6.47
N TRP A 22 -1.81 5.05 6.99
CA TRP A 22 -0.84 3.97 6.77
C TRP A 22 -1.14 3.27 5.45
N VAL A 23 -0.15 3.17 4.56
CA VAL A 23 -0.29 2.49 3.28
C VAL A 23 0.52 1.20 3.26
N TYR A 24 -0.13 0.14 2.80
CA TYR A 24 0.43 -1.20 2.63
C TYR A 24 0.30 -1.60 1.17
N GLN A 25 1.34 -2.20 0.61
CA GLN A 25 1.31 -2.80 -0.73
C GLN A 25 1.13 -4.31 -0.61
N HIS A 26 0.31 -4.92 -1.46
CA HIS A 26 0.23 -6.37 -1.53
C HIS A 26 1.59 -6.94 -1.96
N SER A 27 1.96 -8.08 -1.37
CA SER A 27 3.20 -8.82 -1.65
C SER A 27 3.30 -9.33 -3.09
N ARG A 28 2.24 -9.22 -3.89
CA ARG A 28 2.21 -9.62 -5.30
C ARG A 28 1.57 -8.55 -6.16
N ASP A 29 2.15 -8.36 -7.33
CA ASP A 29 1.55 -7.60 -8.44
C ASP A 29 0.48 -8.46 -9.12
N ALA A 30 -0.41 -7.81 -9.85
CA ALA A 30 -1.27 -8.51 -10.80
C ALA A 30 -0.50 -8.93 -12.06
N GLN A 31 -1.10 -9.78 -12.89
CA GLN A 31 -0.44 -10.31 -14.09
C GLN A 31 -0.13 -9.21 -15.12
N ASP A 32 -0.94 -8.16 -15.18
CA ASP A 32 -0.69 -6.98 -16.02
C ASP A 32 0.35 -6.01 -15.43
N GLY A 33 0.91 -6.31 -14.26
CA GLY A 33 1.89 -5.48 -13.55
C GLY A 33 1.28 -4.46 -12.60
N SER A 34 -0.05 -4.40 -12.46
CA SER A 34 -0.72 -3.49 -11.54
C SER A 34 -0.40 -3.82 -10.07
N HIS A 35 -0.25 -2.78 -9.26
CA HIS A 35 -0.01 -2.90 -7.83
C HIS A 35 -1.33 -2.77 -7.06
N LEU A 36 -1.41 -3.46 -5.92
CA LEU A 36 -2.55 -3.39 -5.02
C LEU A 36 -2.13 -2.73 -3.71
N PHE A 37 -2.82 -1.66 -3.33
CA PHE A 37 -2.56 -0.91 -2.10
C PHE A 37 -3.77 -0.93 -1.17
N VAL A 38 -3.51 -1.01 0.13
CA VAL A 38 -4.48 -0.80 1.20
C VAL A 38 -4.01 0.39 2.02
N ALA A 39 -4.85 1.43 2.08
CA ALA A 39 -4.63 2.61 2.90
C ALA A 39 -5.56 2.57 4.12
N HIS A 40 -5.01 2.82 5.30
CA HIS A 40 -5.76 2.96 6.54
C HIS A 40 -5.65 4.42 7.04
N PRO A 41 -6.69 5.24 6.84
CA PRO A 41 -6.68 6.63 7.32
C PRO A 41 -6.66 6.72 8.84
N PHE A 42 -5.87 7.65 9.38
CA PHE A 42 -5.76 7.84 10.82
C PHE A 42 -7.07 8.30 11.44
N GLY A 43 -7.48 7.64 12.52
CA GLY A 43 -8.70 7.98 13.26
C GLY A 43 -10.01 7.58 12.58
N ILE A 44 -9.96 6.94 11.40
CA ILE A 44 -11.13 6.44 10.69
C ILE A 44 -11.09 4.91 10.70
N PRO A 45 -12.12 4.22 11.21
CA PRO A 45 -12.11 2.76 11.34
C PRO A 45 -12.41 2.05 10.01
N THR A 46 -11.82 2.53 8.91
CA THR A 46 -11.94 1.93 7.58
C THR A 46 -10.58 1.67 6.94
N CYS A 47 -10.61 0.84 5.90
CA CYS A 47 -9.50 0.61 4.99
C CYS A 47 -9.97 0.82 3.55
N ARG A 48 -9.13 1.51 2.77
CA ARG A 48 -9.38 1.82 1.37
C ARG A 48 -8.47 0.97 0.50
N VAL A 49 -9.05 0.32 -0.49
CA VAL A 49 -8.31 -0.50 -1.44
C VAL A 49 -8.23 0.22 -2.78
N SER A 50 -7.02 0.30 -3.34
CA SER A 50 -6.72 1.11 -4.53
C SER A 50 -5.55 0.53 -5.34
N ALA A 51 -5.44 0.92 -6.60
CA ALA A 51 -4.31 0.56 -7.47
C ALA A 51 -3.17 1.59 -7.41
N LEU A 52 -3.36 2.69 -6.68
CA LEU A 52 -2.42 3.79 -6.53
C LEU A 52 -1.96 3.91 -5.08
N GLN A 53 -0.75 4.40 -4.85
CA GLN A 53 -0.17 4.48 -3.50
C GLN A 53 -0.75 5.64 -2.68
N SER A 54 -0.74 6.85 -3.22
CA SER A 54 -1.24 8.12 -2.65
C SER A 54 -0.78 9.29 -3.56
N PRO A 55 -1.45 10.45 -3.58
CA PRO A 55 -2.79 10.75 -3.04
C PRO A 55 -3.88 9.98 -3.80
N LEU A 56 -4.95 9.63 -3.08
CA LEU A 56 -6.12 8.93 -3.64
C LEU A 56 -7.28 9.91 -3.78
N ASP A 57 -7.83 10.04 -4.98
CA ASP A 57 -9.15 10.62 -5.20
C ASP A 57 -10.21 9.51 -4.97
N SER A 58 -11.46 9.87 -4.69
CA SER A 58 -12.53 8.90 -4.42
C SER A 58 -12.76 7.94 -5.59
N LYS A 59 -12.44 8.37 -6.82
CA LYS A 59 -12.49 7.54 -8.05
C LYS A 59 -11.40 6.47 -8.11
N ASP A 60 -10.31 6.63 -7.36
CA ASP A 60 -9.17 5.71 -7.36
C ASP A 60 -9.34 4.59 -6.31
N VAL A 61 -10.34 4.74 -5.43
CA VAL A 61 -10.71 3.77 -4.40
C VAL A 61 -11.82 2.87 -4.95
N PHE A 62 -11.54 1.58 -5.07
CA PHE A 62 -12.54 0.61 -5.54
C PHE A 62 -13.25 -0.12 -4.40
N ALA A 63 -12.71 -0.04 -3.17
CA ALA A 63 -13.40 -0.51 -1.97
C ALA A 63 -13.03 0.36 -0.76
N ASP A 64 -14.03 0.75 0.03
CA ASP A 64 -13.88 1.39 1.35
C ASP A 64 -14.64 0.51 2.34
N LEU A 65 -13.91 -0.12 3.26
CA LEU A 65 -14.38 -1.25 4.07
C LEU A 65 -14.10 -0.99 5.55
N GLY A 66 -14.95 -1.51 6.44
CA GLY A 66 -14.64 -1.53 7.87
C GLY A 66 -13.33 -2.27 8.15
N LEU A 67 -12.55 -1.82 9.13
CA LEU A 67 -11.28 -2.48 9.50
C LEU A 67 -11.42 -3.95 9.88
N ASP A 68 -12.59 -4.33 10.38
CA ASP A 68 -12.98 -5.66 10.82
C ASP A 68 -13.63 -6.49 9.70
N ASP A 69 -13.91 -5.89 8.53
CA ASP A 69 -14.50 -6.57 7.37
C ASP A 69 -13.44 -7.36 6.58
N THR A 70 -12.92 -8.40 7.22
CA THR A 70 -11.93 -9.31 6.63
C THR A 70 -12.46 -10.03 5.39
N VAL A 71 -13.77 -10.31 5.33
CA VAL A 71 -14.42 -10.97 4.19
C VAL A 71 -14.52 -10.02 3.00
N GLY A 72 -14.97 -8.79 3.23
CA GLY A 72 -15.02 -7.73 2.22
C GLY A 72 -13.63 -7.43 1.66
N LEU A 73 -12.60 -7.37 2.53
CA LEU A 73 -11.23 -7.15 2.10
C LEU A 73 -10.72 -8.29 1.21
N GLN A 74 -10.95 -9.55 1.61
CA GLN A 74 -10.57 -10.70 0.82
C GLN A 74 -11.25 -10.72 -0.55
N ASN A 75 -12.53 -10.33 -0.62
CA ASN A 75 -13.28 -10.23 -1.86
C ASN A 75 -12.73 -9.12 -2.76
N ALA A 76 -12.42 -7.94 -2.22
CA ALA A 76 -11.82 -6.83 -2.96
C ALA A 76 -10.45 -7.20 -3.54
N VAL A 77 -9.61 -7.89 -2.77
CA VAL A 77 -8.32 -8.43 -3.23
C VAL A 77 -8.51 -9.43 -4.37
N ASN A 78 -9.45 -10.36 -4.22
CA ASN A 78 -9.73 -11.37 -5.26
C ASN A 78 -10.26 -10.72 -6.55
N GLN A 79 -11.19 -9.78 -6.43
CA GLN A 79 -11.75 -9.05 -7.57
C GLN A 79 -10.67 -8.25 -8.30
N PHE A 80 -9.79 -7.57 -7.58
CA PHE A 80 -8.64 -6.88 -8.17
C PHE A 80 -7.81 -7.84 -9.03
N PHE A 81 -7.38 -8.98 -8.48
CA PHE A 81 -6.58 -9.92 -9.27
C PHE A 81 -7.34 -10.48 -10.47
N VAL A 82 -8.62 -10.81 -10.33
CA VAL A 82 -9.44 -11.29 -11.46
C VAL A 82 -9.51 -10.25 -12.58
N LEU A 83 -9.72 -8.97 -12.25
CA LEU A 83 -9.81 -7.88 -13.23
C LEU A 83 -8.47 -7.60 -13.92
N HIS A 84 -7.35 -7.84 -13.23
CA HIS A 84 -6.00 -7.57 -13.71
C HIS A 84 -5.26 -8.83 -14.22
N GLY A 85 -6.01 -9.84 -14.66
CA GLY A 85 -5.50 -11.05 -15.31
C GLY A 85 -5.03 -12.16 -14.36
N GLY A 86 -5.02 -11.92 -13.05
CA GLY A 86 -4.65 -12.89 -12.01
C GLY A 86 -3.50 -12.40 -11.13
N MET A 87 -3.06 -13.23 -10.19
CA MET A 87 -1.86 -12.94 -9.39
C MET A 87 -0.60 -13.12 -10.25
N GLY A 88 0.25 -12.11 -10.25
CA GLY A 88 1.53 -12.08 -10.93
C GLY A 88 2.70 -12.32 -9.98
N ARG A 89 3.79 -11.58 -10.25
CA ARG A 89 5.07 -11.70 -9.56
C ARG A 89 5.00 -11.24 -8.10
N GLU A 90 5.92 -11.74 -7.29
CA GLU A 90 6.13 -11.25 -5.94
C GLU A 90 6.83 -9.88 -5.96
N VAL A 91 6.33 -8.96 -5.16
CA VAL A 91 6.91 -7.63 -4.95
C VAL A 91 8.02 -7.77 -3.93
N VAL A 92 9.25 -7.48 -4.35
CA VAL A 92 10.38 -7.37 -3.43
C VAL A 92 10.23 -6.04 -2.69
N PRO A 93 9.99 -6.02 -1.36
CA PRO A 93 9.93 -4.78 -0.62
C PRO A 93 11.29 -4.06 -0.71
N ALA A 94 11.27 -2.74 -0.90
CA ALA A 94 12.49 -1.95 -0.86
C ALA A 94 13.21 -2.19 0.49
N PRO A 95 14.53 -2.39 0.50
CA PRO A 95 15.26 -2.58 1.74
C PRO A 95 15.08 -1.32 2.61
N GLY A 96 14.51 -1.49 3.80
CA GLY A 96 14.31 -0.40 4.74
C GLY A 96 15.64 0.29 5.05
N ASN A 97 15.59 1.62 5.25
CA ASN A 97 16.77 2.41 5.57
C ASN A 97 17.47 1.82 6.80
N THR A 98 18.63 1.21 6.60
CA THR A 98 19.45 0.67 7.69
C THR A 98 19.91 1.85 8.55
N PHE A 99 19.49 1.89 9.80
CA PHE A 99 19.94 2.91 10.75
C PHE A 99 21.47 2.90 10.84
N ARG A 100 22.11 4.00 10.41
CA ARG A 100 23.55 4.21 10.56
C ARG A 100 23.79 5.21 11.69
N PRO A 101 24.20 4.78 12.89
CA PRO A 101 24.53 5.73 13.94
C PRO A 101 25.71 6.61 13.49
N TYR A 102 25.61 7.92 13.76
CA TYR A 102 26.68 8.89 13.48
C TYR A 102 27.97 8.45 14.19
N ARG A 103 28.98 8.03 13.42
CA ARG A 103 30.36 7.95 13.92
C ARG A 103 30.98 9.33 13.76
N ARG A 104 31.25 10.01 14.89
CA ARG A 104 32.18 11.16 14.88
C ARG A 104 33.55 10.61 14.49
N GLN A 105 34.05 11.01 13.32
CA GLN A 105 35.47 10.85 13.00
C GLN A 105 36.23 11.81 13.92
N LEU A 106 37.14 11.25 14.71
CA LEU A 106 38.16 11.99 15.47
C LEU A 106 39.32 12.33 14.53
#